data_AF-A0A9E3A6A6-F1
#
_entry.id   AF-A0A9E3A6A6-F1
#
_cell.length_a   1.000
_cell.length_b   1.000
_cell.length_c   1.000
_cell.angle_alpha   90.00
_cell.angle_beta   90.00
_cell.angle_gamma   90.00
#
_symmetry.space_group_name_H-M   'P 1'
#
loop_
_entity.id
_entity.type
_entity.pdbx_description
1 polymer ?
#
loop_
_entity_poly.entity_id
_entity_poly.type
_entity_poly.pdbx_seq_one_letter_code
_entity_poly.pdbx_strand_id
1 'polypeptide(L)'
;MTPAEALSRVVAAVEAEGERLRAEFHAPHGPRGSRGKCPLDREIEERLQAALQKLIPAQFCGEECAVTPGTRPGWVWLVDPHDGTFEYTAGRRGSAISVALVCEGKPVLGVVHASDAPDRGRDTIAWAEGAGPIQRNGVAIHTDLSRETLKPGSLVWATASSVLRPETWARAASPARYVAMPSIAYRLARIAAGDGIATASTHSINEYDIAAGLALVRAAHGVALDAQGEEIVLEGNSDRRVTGCFAGAPQAATQLARFDWRALETEPRREYRTTLGFPRRDEGARLVRAQGAMLGQVIGDSLGSRVEAKPAAEIAKLFPEGVRELGDGGPFHTMAGQPTDDSEMALTLARTIVREKKYASEKVLDAYRAWLTSRPVDVGITTERGLLGLITTESESNGSLMRCSPIGVWAAGDPALAARTARDDSTLTHGNPVCLESCAAYCAAIAAGVGGASRDEMFEAAAAHAKGPAHEAIKRAAKGIAPTDYFTHQGWVLVALQNAFWCLHSLDFEEGLVQTVGRGGDTDTNAAIAGALLGAHCGREKIPARWILQVLACRPLAEGGALRPRPIEYWPDDVLELAEALLLTR
;
A
#
# COMPACT_ATOMS: atom_id res chain seq x y z
N MET A 1 -6.43 -32.27 22.38
CA MET A 1 -7.18 -31.57 21.31
C MET A 1 -6.57 -31.91 19.97
N THR A 2 -7.38 -31.99 18.92
CA THR A 2 -6.92 -32.04 17.53
C THR A 2 -6.45 -30.65 17.07
N PRO A 3 -5.68 -30.53 15.98
CA PRO A 3 -5.33 -29.22 15.41
C PRO A 3 -6.57 -28.36 15.12
N ALA A 4 -7.61 -28.95 14.52
CA ALA A 4 -8.86 -28.27 14.22
C ALA A 4 -9.57 -27.73 15.47
N GLU A 5 -9.63 -28.51 16.55
CA GLU A 5 -10.21 -28.07 17.83
C GLU A 5 -9.39 -26.94 18.49
N ALA A 6 -8.08 -26.91 18.27
CA ALA A 6 -7.18 -25.93 18.88
C ALA A 6 -7.15 -24.59 18.13
N LEU A 7 -7.44 -24.56 16.82
CA LEU A 7 -7.22 -23.41 15.94
C LEU A 7 -7.77 -22.09 16.49
N SER A 8 -9.04 -22.06 16.89
CA SER A 8 -9.67 -20.82 17.40
C SER A 8 -9.02 -20.30 18.68
N ARG A 9 -8.54 -21.19 19.55
CA ARG A 9 -7.83 -20.82 20.78
C ARG A 9 -6.40 -20.35 20.50
N VAL A 10 -5.73 -20.93 19.50
CA VAL A 10 -4.42 -20.46 19.04
C VAL A 10 -4.54 -19.07 18.43
N VAL A 11 -5.52 -18.84 17.54
CA VAL A 11 -5.81 -17.52 16.97
C VAL A 11 -6.03 -16.48 18.06
N ALA A 12 -6.89 -16.77 19.05
CA ALA A 12 -7.14 -15.84 20.15
C ALA A 12 -5.89 -15.52 20.99
N ALA A 13 -5.02 -16.51 21.23
CA ALA A 13 -3.77 -16.29 21.95
C ALA A 13 -2.78 -15.42 21.16
N VAL A 14 -2.67 -15.68 19.84
CA VAL A 14 -1.79 -14.93 18.95
C VAL A 14 -2.28 -13.48 18.79
N GLU A 15 -3.58 -13.25 18.59
CA GLU A 15 -4.14 -11.90 18.47
C GLU A 15 -3.96 -11.09 19.76
N ALA A 16 -4.08 -11.72 20.93
CA ALA A 16 -3.86 -11.06 22.21
C ALA A 16 -2.41 -10.56 22.37
N GLU A 17 -1.42 -11.33 21.90
CA GLU A 17 -0.02 -10.91 21.91
C GLU A 17 0.29 -9.90 20.79
N GLY A 18 -0.43 -9.96 19.67
CA GLY A 18 -0.35 -8.97 18.60
C GLY A 18 -0.75 -7.55 19.07
N GLU A 19 -1.74 -7.45 19.94
CA GLU A 19 -2.10 -6.16 20.57
C GLU A 19 -0.98 -5.59 21.44
N ARG A 20 -0.19 -6.45 22.10
CA ARG A 20 0.99 -6.01 22.85
C ARG A 20 2.08 -5.49 21.92
N LEU A 21 2.35 -6.16 20.80
CA LEU A 21 3.26 -5.66 19.77
C LEU A 21 2.79 -4.29 19.25
N ARG A 22 1.51 -4.15 18.92
CA ARG A 22 0.96 -2.87 18.44
C ARG A 22 1.15 -1.76 19.49
N ALA A 23 0.84 -2.03 20.76
CA ALA A 23 1.01 -1.06 21.84
C ALA A 23 2.48 -0.65 22.04
N GLU A 24 3.41 -1.59 21.92
CA GLU A 24 4.85 -1.34 22.03
C GLU A 24 5.38 -0.50 20.85
N PHE A 25 4.87 -0.70 19.63
CA PHE A 25 5.27 0.09 18.45
C PHE A 25 4.92 1.57 18.62
N HIS A 26 3.77 1.83 19.24
CA HIS A 26 3.24 3.18 19.48
C HIS A 26 3.64 3.76 20.84
N ALA A 27 4.57 3.12 21.56
CA ALA A 27 5.07 3.65 22.82
C ALA A 27 5.72 5.05 22.62
N PRO A 28 5.70 5.94 23.64
CA PRO A 28 6.17 7.33 23.49
C PRO A 28 7.60 7.51 22.99
N HIS A 29 8.47 6.52 23.21
CA HIS A 29 9.87 6.52 22.77
C HIS A 29 10.15 5.49 21.67
N GLY A 30 9.10 4.90 21.11
CA GLY A 30 9.19 3.68 20.30
C GLY A 30 9.37 2.42 21.14
N PRO A 31 9.48 1.26 20.49
CA PRO A 31 9.61 -0.02 21.14
C PRO A 31 10.93 -0.13 21.92
N ARG A 32 10.89 -0.85 23.04
CA ARG A 32 12.08 -1.21 23.81
C ARG A 32 13.03 -2.06 22.95
N GLY A 33 14.33 -1.89 23.16
CA GLY A 33 15.36 -2.65 22.46
C GLY A 33 15.93 -1.93 21.24
N SER A 34 16.82 -2.61 20.51
CA SER A 34 17.49 -2.04 19.32
C SER A 34 18.11 -3.14 18.47
N ARG A 35 18.38 -2.83 17.19
CA ARG A 35 19.11 -3.70 16.24
C ARG A 35 18.49 -5.10 16.11
N GLY A 36 17.17 -5.18 15.96
CA GLY A 36 16.47 -6.45 15.75
C GLY A 36 16.28 -7.30 16.99
N LYS A 37 16.32 -6.70 18.18
CA LYS A 37 15.89 -7.34 19.43
C LYS A 37 14.91 -6.45 20.18
N CYS A 38 13.77 -6.98 20.57
CA CYS A 38 12.84 -6.31 21.47
C CYS A 38 12.62 -7.19 22.72
N PRO A 39 12.76 -6.65 23.96
CA PRO A 39 12.49 -7.44 25.16
C PRO A 39 11.09 -8.06 25.21
N LEU A 40 10.14 -7.47 24.48
CA LEU A 40 8.78 -7.97 24.35
C LEU A 40 8.72 -9.34 23.63
N ASP A 41 9.67 -9.64 22.75
CA ASP A 41 9.72 -10.88 21.96
C ASP A 41 9.73 -12.09 22.90
N ARG A 42 10.64 -12.06 23.89
CA ARG A 42 10.71 -13.08 24.94
C ARG A 42 9.45 -13.15 25.80
N GLU A 43 8.88 -12.00 26.19
CA GLU A 43 7.67 -12.01 27.01
C GLU A 43 6.46 -12.61 26.27
N ILE A 44 6.35 -12.36 24.96
CA ILE A 44 5.33 -12.95 24.09
C ILE A 44 5.56 -14.45 23.99
N GLU A 45 6.80 -14.89 23.75
CA GLU A 45 7.12 -16.30 23.61
C GLU A 45 6.79 -17.11 24.88
N GLU A 46 7.16 -16.62 26.06
CA GLU A 46 6.86 -17.27 27.34
C GLU A 46 5.34 -17.43 27.55
N ARG A 47 4.54 -16.42 27.15
CA ARG A 47 3.08 -16.46 27.23
C ARG A 47 2.46 -17.41 26.22
N LEU A 48 2.93 -17.39 24.97
CA LEU A 48 2.50 -18.31 23.92
C LEU A 48 2.85 -19.75 24.30
N GLN A 49 4.07 -20.01 24.79
CA GLN A 49 4.47 -21.33 25.27
C GLN A 49 3.48 -21.89 26.30
N ALA A 50 3.20 -21.13 27.35
CA ALA A 50 2.28 -21.54 28.41
C ALA A 50 0.86 -21.81 27.87
N ALA A 51 0.37 -20.97 26.95
CA ALA A 51 -0.94 -21.13 26.33
C ALA A 51 -1.00 -22.36 25.41
N LEU A 52 -0.02 -22.53 24.53
CA LEU A 52 -0.01 -23.54 23.47
C LEU A 52 0.24 -24.95 24.03
N GLN A 53 1.19 -25.11 24.96
CA GLN A 53 1.45 -26.42 25.60
C GLN A 53 0.26 -26.90 26.45
N LYS A 54 -0.55 -25.98 26.99
CA LYS A 54 -1.80 -26.32 27.67
C LYS A 54 -2.88 -26.86 26.71
N LEU A 55 -2.90 -26.41 25.46
CA LEU A 55 -3.84 -26.90 24.44
C LEU A 55 -3.41 -28.26 23.88
N ILE A 56 -2.14 -28.36 23.50
CA ILE A 56 -1.52 -29.57 22.96
C ILE A 56 -0.12 -29.67 23.59
N PRO A 57 0.16 -30.70 24.41
CA PRO A 57 1.42 -30.84 25.14
C PRO A 57 2.54 -31.37 24.23
N ALA A 58 2.83 -30.61 23.18
CA ALA A 58 3.91 -30.82 22.23
C ALA A 58 5.22 -30.18 22.76
N GLN A 59 6.35 -30.61 22.21
CA GLN A 59 7.62 -29.90 22.41
C GLN A 59 7.44 -28.45 21.94
N PHE A 60 8.08 -27.50 22.59
CA PHE A 60 8.05 -26.10 22.17
C PHE A 60 9.46 -25.65 21.80
N CYS A 61 9.61 -25.10 20.60
CA CYS A 61 10.82 -24.48 20.09
C CYS A 61 10.47 -23.08 19.58
N GLY A 62 10.98 -22.05 20.26
CA GLY A 62 10.83 -20.67 19.83
C GLY A 62 12.16 -20.00 19.51
N GLU A 63 12.11 -18.72 19.15
CA GLU A 63 13.30 -17.90 18.84
C GLU A 63 14.07 -17.50 20.10
N GLU A 64 13.35 -17.16 21.17
CA GLU A 64 13.88 -16.43 22.33
C GLU A 64 14.17 -17.34 23.54
N CYS A 65 13.42 -18.43 23.70
CA CYS A 65 13.49 -19.31 24.87
C CYS A 65 14.14 -20.66 24.54
N ALA A 66 14.64 -21.31 25.60
CA ALA A 66 15.13 -22.67 25.49
C ALA A 66 14.01 -23.65 25.12
N VAL A 67 14.34 -24.65 24.31
CA VAL A 67 13.42 -25.73 23.96
C VAL A 67 12.85 -26.40 25.21
N THR A 68 11.53 -26.57 25.26
CA THR A 68 10.87 -27.27 26.37
C THR A 68 10.19 -28.54 25.91
N PRO A 69 10.30 -29.64 26.69
CA PRO A 69 9.76 -30.93 26.30
C PRO A 69 8.22 -30.94 26.37
N GLY A 70 7.60 -31.72 25.48
CA GLY A 70 6.18 -32.05 25.54
C GLY A 70 5.96 -33.52 25.89
N THR A 71 4.72 -33.88 26.25
CA THR A 71 4.33 -35.26 26.51
C THR A 71 3.79 -35.99 25.28
N ARG A 72 3.69 -35.30 24.12
CA ARG A 72 3.22 -35.85 22.85
C ARG A 72 4.39 -36.00 21.86
N PRO A 73 4.97 -37.21 21.72
CA PRO A 73 6.13 -37.44 20.84
C PRO A 73 5.83 -37.13 19.38
N GLY A 74 6.80 -36.57 18.65
CA GLY A 74 6.67 -36.22 17.24
C GLY A 74 5.88 -34.94 16.96
N TRP A 75 5.38 -34.26 18.00
CA TRP A 75 4.65 -32.98 17.88
C TRP A 75 5.51 -31.84 18.41
N VAL A 76 5.61 -30.77 17.62
CA VAL A 76 6.43 -29.59 17.94
C VAL A 76 5.64 -28.30 17.64
N TRP A 77 5.59 -27.39 18.61
CA TRP A 77 5.26 -26.00 18.39
C TRP A 77 6.52 -25.27 17.92
N LEU A 78 6.45 -24.68 16.73
CA LEU A 78 7.46 -23.76 16.19
C LEU A 78 6.88 -22.36 16.25
N VAL A 79 7.55 -21.45 16.96
CA VAL A 79 7.03 -20.10 17.23
C VAL A 79 8.10 -19.05 16.98
N ASP A 80 7.79 -18.09 16.11
CA ASP A 80 8.48 -16.82 16.09
C ASP A 80 7.55 -15.79 16.76
N PRO A 81 7.90 -15.28 17.96
CA PRO A 81 7.07 -14.32 18.65
C PRO A 81 6.99 -12.98 17.93
N HIS A 82 7.92 -12.68 17.01
CA HIS A 82 8.02 -11.40 16.33
C HIS A 82 8.88 -11.45 15.05
N ASP A 83 8.37 -12.05 13.97
CA ASP A 83 9.06 -12.08 12.68
C ASP A 83 9.12 -10.66 12.08
N GLY A 84 10.32 -10.19 11.74
CA GLY A 84 10.57 -8.85 11.21
C GLY A 84 10.98 -7.79 12.25
N THR A 85 11.42 -8.18 13.46
CA THR A 85 11.86 -7.28 14.56
C THR A 85 12.84 -6.19 14.12
N PHE A 86 13.77 -6.47 13.19
CA PHE A 86 14.72 -5.46 12.72
C PHE A 86 14.03 -4.28 12.04
N GLU A 87 13.04 -4.56 11.18
CA GLU A 87 12.30 -3.54 10.45
C GLU A 87 11.33 -2.80 11.39
N TYR A 88 10.70 -3.55 12.30
CA TYR A 88 9.83 -3.02 13.35
C TYR A 88 10.56 -2.01 14.26
N THR A 89 11.76 -2.36 14.76
CA THR A 89 12.59 -1.47 15.57
C THR A 89 13.19 -0.31 14.78
N ALA A 90 13.14 -0.34 13.44
CA ALA A 90 13.44 0.77 12.55
C ALA A 90 12.20 1.63 12.21
N GLY A 91 11.05 1.33 12.80
CA GLY A 91 9.79 2.04 12.58
C GLY A 91 8.98 1.53 11.39
N ARG A 92 9.27 0.37 10.80
CA ARG A 92 8.48 -0.13 9.66
C ARG A 92 7.38 -1.09 10.12
N ARG A 93 6.21 -0.95 9.50
CA ARG A 93 5.04 -1.80 9.72
C ARG A 93 5.16 -3.11 8.95
N GLY A 94 4.40 -4.12 9.38
CA GLY A 94 4.35 -5.43 8.71
C GLY A 94 5.27 -6.52 9.29
N SER A 95 5.67 -6.39 10.56
CA SER A 95 6.09 -7.55 11.35
C SER A 95 4.88 -8.42 11.73
N ALA A 96 5.12 -9.67 12.12
CA ALA A 96 4.05 -10.60 12.45
C ALA A 96 4.46 -11.60 13.54
N ILE A 97 3.47 -12.15 14.23
CA ILE A 97 3.64 -13.33 15.08
C ILE A 97 3.39 -14.58 14.22
N SER A 98 4.28 -15.56 14.30
CA SER A 98 4.21 -16.83 13.56
C SER A 98 4.08 -18.00 14.54
N VAL A 99 2.99 -18.74 14.46
CA VAL A 99 2.77 -19.94 15.31
C VAL A 99 2.38 -21.13 14.45
N ALA A 100 3.16 -22.20 14.55
CA ALA A 100 2.91 -23.44 13.83
C ALA A 100 2.89 -24.66 14.76
N LEU A 101 2.02 -25.62 14.45
CA LEU A 101 2.10 -26.97 14.98
C LEU A 101 2.59 -27.92 13.89
N VAL A 102 3.64 -28.66 14.20
CA VAL A 102 4.26 -29.65 13.31
C VAL A 102 4.07 -31.03 13.90
N CYS A 103 3.67 -31.99 13.07
CA CYS A 103 3.54 -33.40 13.42
C CYS A 103 4.41 -34.21 12.45
N GLU A 104 5.41 -34.93 12.96
CA GLU A 104 6.32 -35.76 12.16
C GLU A 104 6.94 -34.99 10.96
N GLY A 105 7.39 -33.76 11.24
CA GLY A 105 7.99 -32.86 10.26
C GLY A 105 7.02 -32.16 9.29
N LYS A 106 5.71 -32.46 9.42
CA LYS A 106 4.66 -31.87 8.58
C LYS A 106 3.90 -30.78 9.33
N PRO A 107 3.78 -29.55 8.80
CA PRO A 107 2.97 -28.51 9.43
C PRO A 107 1.48 -28.84 9.28
N VAL A 108 0.78 -28.90 10.42
CA VAL A 108 -0.65 -29.27 10.54
C VAL A 108 -1.53 -28.14 11.08
N LEU A 109 -0.93 -27.06 11.58
CA LEU A 109 -1.60 -25.82 11.97
C LEU A 109 -0.64 -24.66 11.74
N GLY A 110 -1.13 -23.55 11.19
CA GLY A 110 -0.39 -22.30 11.08
C GLY A 110 -1.30 -21.11 11.37
N VAL A 111 -0.81 -20.19 12.18
CA VAL A 111 -1.42 -18.87 12.45
C VAL A 111 -0.34 -17.83 12.27
N VAL A 112 -0.58 -16.88 11.37
CA VAL A 112 0.26 -15.70 11.18
C VAL A 112 -0.58 -14.46 11.43
N HIS A 113 -0.09 -13.57 12.29
CA HIS A 113 -0.81 -12.37 12.69
C HIS A 113 0.06 -11.12 12.56
N ALA A 114 -0.30 -10.22 11.65
CA ALA A 114 0.26 -8.89 11.57
C ALA A 114 -0.68 -7.90 12.29
N SER A 115 -0.23 -7.34 13.41
CA SER A 115 -1.06 -6.45 14.22
C SER A 115 -1.27 -5.06 13.59
N ASP A 116 -0.36 -4.65 12.71
CA ASP A 116 -0.41 -3.38 12.01
C ASP A 116 0.19 -3.49 10.59
N ALA A 117 -0.45 -4.25 9.71
CA ALA A 117 -0.04 -4.32 8.32
C ALA A 117 -0.23 -2.95 7.63
N PRO A 118 0.73 -2.48 6.82
CA PRO A 118 0.70 -1.13 6.25
C PRO A 118 -0.54 -0.88 5.38
N ASP A 119 -0.98 -1.87 4.59
CA ASP A 119 -2.07 -1.72 3.63
C ASP A 119 -3.47 -1.95 4.22
N ARG A 120 -3.58 -2.72 5.30
CA ARG A 120 -4.89 -3.20 5.81
C ARG A 120 -5.06 -3.19 7.33
N GLY A 121 -4.06 -2.76 8.10
CA GLY A 121 -4.11 -2.81 9.57
C GLY A 121 -3.99 -4.24 10.09
N ARG A 122 -4.79 -4.59 11.09
CA ARG A 122 -4.79 -5.94 11.68
C ARG A 122 -5.12 -7.01 10.63
N ASP A 123 -4.32 -8.06 10.56
CA ASP A 123 -4.56 -9.19 9.66
C ASP A 123 -4.07 -10.51 10.26
N THR A 124 -5.02 -11.42 10.51
CA THR A 124 -4.78 -12.77 10.98
C THR A 124 -5.13 -13.77 9.87
N ILE A 125 -4.18 -14.60 9.47
CA ILE A 125 -4.38 -15.67 8.48
C ILE A 125 -4.05 -17.00 9.15
N ALA A 126 -5.00 -17.92 9.13
CA ALA A 126 -4.97 -19.11 9.96
C ALA A 126 -5.55 -20.33 9.26
N TRP A 127 -4.97 -21.50 9.53
CA TRP A 127 -5.47 -22.79 9.05
C TRP A 127 -5.03 -23.94 9.95
N ALA A 128 -5.82 -25.00 10.00
CA ALA A 128 -5.42 -26.27 10.59
C ALA A 128 -6.01 -27.47 9.83
N GLU A 129 -5.29 -28.59 9.85
CA GLU A 129 -5.75 -29.84 9.26
C GLU A 129 -7.05 -30.29 9.93
N GLY A 130 -8.08 -30.53 9.11
CA GLY A 130 -9.42 -30.87 9.57
C GLY A 130 -10.32 -29.67 9.95
N ALA A 131 -9.83 -28.42 9.87
CA ALA A 131 -10.61 -27.21 10.22
C ALA A 131 -11.38 -26.59 9.03
N GLY A 132 -11.22 -27.14 7.82
CA GLY A 132 -11.82 -26.59 6.59
C GLY A 132 -10.86 -25.67 5.82
N PRO A 133 -11.38 -24.65 5.11
CA PRO A 133 -10.55 -23.73 4.33
C PRO A 133 -9.71 -22.81 5.21
N ILE A 134 -8.75 -22.13 4.60
CA ILE A 134 -7.99 -21.06 5.26
C ILE A 134 -8.97 -19.99 5.75
N GLN A 135 -8.68 -19.39 6.90
CA GLN A 135 -9.44 -18.28 7.46
C GLN A 135 -8.57 -17.02 7.47
N ARG A 136 -9.16 -15.89 7.09
CA ARG A 136 -8.59 -14.56 7.26
C ARG A 136 -9.51 -13.70 8.10
N ASN A 137 -9.05 -13.26 9.26
CA ASN A 137 -9.85 -12.50 10.23
C ASN A 137 -11.19 -13.20 10.55
N GLY A 138 -11.15 -14.53 10.69
CA GLY A 138 -12.33 -15.37 10.96
C GLY A 138 -13.21 -15.66 9.73
N VAL A 139 -12.93 -15.08 8.57
CA VAL A 139 -13.68 -15.31 7.33
C VAL A 139 -12.99 -16.40 6.49
N ALA A 140 -13.74 -17.41 6.07
CA ALA A 140 -13.23 -18.46 5.19
C ALA A 140 -12.83 -17.89 3.82
N ILE A 141 -11.66 -18.29 3.33
CA ILE A 141 -11.14 -17.93 2.01
C ILE A 141 -10.67 -19.17 1.25
N HIS A 142 -10.80 -19.12 -0.07
CA HIS A 142 -10.37 -20.20 -0.96
C HIS A 142 -9.31 -19.66 -1.90
N THR A 143 -8.16 -20.31 -1.90
CA THR A 143 -7.03 -19.99 -2.77
C THR A 143 -6.40 -21.29 -3.23
N ASP A 144 -6.08 -21.38 -4.53
CA ASP A 144 -5.41 -22.53 -5.12
C ASP A 144 -4.23 -22.02 -5.97
N LEU A 145 -3.03 -22.26 -5.48
CA LEU A 145 -1.78 -21.84 -6.11
C LEU A 145 -1.28 -22.84 -7.16
N SER A 146 -1.87 -24.03 -7.26
CA SER A 146 -1.33 -25.14 -8.05
C SER A 146 -1.18 -24.83 -9.54
N ARG A 147 -2.00 -23.90 -10.06
CA ARG A 147 -2.05 -23.51 -11.48
C ARG A 147 -1.60 -22.08 -11.77
N GLU A 148 -1.22 -21.32 -10.74
CA GLU A 148 -0.78 -19.94 -10.94
C GLU A 148 0.63 -19.87 -11.52
N THR A 149 0.90 -18.81 -12.27
CA THR A 149 2.17 -18.57 -12.96
C THR A 149 2.52 -17.09 -12.93
N LEU A 150 3.80 -16.77 -13.01
CA LEU A 150 4.25 -15.37 -13.15
C LEU A 150 3.73 -14.81 -14.48
N LYS A 151 2.80 -13.86 -14.39
CA LYS A 151 2.12 -13.20 -15.52
C LYS A 151 1.93 -11.71 -15.23
N PRO A 152 1.76 -10.85 -16.25
CA PRO A 152 1.42 -9.44 -16.03
C PRO A 152 0.23 -9.29 -15.06
N GLY A 153 0.35 -8.38 -14.10
CA GLY A 153 -0.64 -8.14 -13.04
C GLY A 153 -0.57 -9.07 -11.83
N SER A 154 0.12 -10.21 -11.91
CA SER A 154 0.39 -11.05 -10.73
C SER A 154 1.46 -10.44 -9.82
N LEU A 155 1.45 -10.85 -8.55
CA LEU A 155 2.29 -10.26 -7.50
C LEU A 155 3.16 -11.30 -6.80
N VAL A 156 4.41 -10.93 -6.57
CA VAL A 156 5.41 -11.64 -5.77
C VAL A 156 5.67 -10.85 -4.48
N TRP A 157 5.74 -11.52 -3.34
CA TRP A 157 6.12 -10.87 -2.09
C TRP A 157 7.63 -10.94 -1.89
N ALA A 158 8.26 -9.78 -1.66
CA ALA A 158 9.70 -9.66 -1.49
C ALA A 158 10.04 -9.13 -0.10
N THR A 159 11.25 -9.42 0.37
CA THR A 159 11.76 -8.86 1.63
C THR A 159 11.77 -7.33 1.57
N ALA A 160 11.59 -6.65 2.71
CA ALA A 160 11.58 -5.18 2.78
C ALA A 160 12.83 -4.54 2.14
N SER A 161 14.00 -5.18 2.25
CA SER A 161 15.24 -4.68 1.65
C SER A 161 15.28 -4.74 0.12
N SER A 162 14.31 -5.39 -0.54
CA SER A 162 14.18 -5.43 -2.00
C SER A 162 14.09 -4.05 -2.64
N VAL A 163 13.49 -3.07 -1.94
CA VAL A 163 13.40 -1.68 -2.42
C VAL A 163 14.77 -1.01 -2.55
N LEU A 164 15.80 -1.54 -1.88
CA LEU A 164 17.17 -1.02 -1.95
C LEU A 164 17.95 -1.58 -3.14
N ARG A 165 17.43 -2.63 -3.80
CA ARG A 165 17.99 -3.30 -5.00
C ARG A 165 16.86 -3.66 -5.98
N PRO A 166 16.11 -2.66 -6.47
CA PRO A 166 14.85 -2.92 -7.13
C PRO A 166 15.01 -3.56 -8.52
N GLU A 167 16.15 -3.40 -9.20
CA GLU A 167 16.36 -3.87 -10.57
C GLU A 167 16.45 -5.40 -10.62
N THR A 168 17.22 -6.00 -9.70
CA THR A 168 17.35 -7.47 -9.60
C THR A 168 16.02 -8.12 -9.21
N TRP A 169 15.30 -7.52 -8.26
CA TRP A 169 13.97 -8.01 -7.87
C TRP A 169 12.95 -7.89 -8.99
N ALA A 170 12.97 -6.80 -9.77
CA ALA A 170 12.11 -6.64 -10.94
C ALA A 170 12.39 -7.71 -12.01
N ARG A 171 13.67 -8.01 -12.29
CA ARG A 171 14.05 -9.10 -13.22
C ARG A 171 13.57 -10.47 -12.72
N ALA A 172 13.73 -10.76 -11.44
CA ALA A 172 13.36 -12.05 -10.86
C ALA A 172 11.84 -12.28 -10.88
N ALA A 173 11.05 -11.23 -10.60
CA ALA A 173 9.60 -11.31 -10.60
C ALA A 173 8.98 -11.28 -12.01
N SER A 174 9.67 -10.71 -13.01
CA SER A 174 9.14 -10.53 -14.36
C SER A 174 8.60 -11.84 -14.98
N PRO A 175 7.42 -11.81 -15.65
CA PRO A 175 6.59 -10.64 -15.99
C PRO A 175 5.60 -10.21 -14.88
N ALA A 176 5.67 -10.82 -13.70
CA ALA A 176 4.97 -10.33 -12.52
C ALA A 176 5.67 -9.10 -11.92
N ARG A 177 5.05 -8.53 -10.88
CA ARG A 177 5.65 -7.44 -10.09
C ARG A 177 5.81 -7.89 -8.65
N TYR A 178 6.45 -7.08 -7.81
CA TYR A 178 6.65 -7.45 -6.42
C TYR A 178 6.20 -6.37 -5.43
N VAL A 179 5.77 -6.80 -4.25
CA VAL A 179 5.48 -5.93 -3.10
C VAL A 179 6.47 -6.24 -1.99
N ALA A 180 7.10 -5.21 -1.44
CA ALA A 180 8.07 -5.35 -0.37
C ALA A 180 7.37 -5.43 1.00
N MET A 181 7.77 -6.36 1.87
CA MET A 181 7.23 -6.55 3.21
C MET A 181 8.29 -7.15 4.16
N PRO A 182 8.35 -6.74 5.44
CA PRO A 182 9.31 -7.25 6.42
C PRO A 182 9.23 -8.76 6.66
N SER A 183 8.13 -9.23 7.25
CA SER A 183 7.98 -10.59 7.78
C SER A 183 7.89 -11.63 6.66
N ILE A 184 8.72 -12.67 6.70
CA ILE A 184 8.57 -13.82 5.78
C ILE A 184 7.35 -14.66 6.12
N ALA A 185 7.04 -14.86 7.41
CA ALA A 185 5.83 -15.56 7.85
C ALA A 185 4.59 -14.91 7.22
N TYR A 186 4.54 -13.58 7.26
CA TYR A 186 3.44 -12.82 6.70
C TYR A 186 3.43 -12.85 5.18
N ARG A 187 4.58 -12.76 4.50
CA ARG A 187 4.63 -12.93 3.03
C ARG A 187 4.09 -14.30 2.59
N LEU A 188 4.43 -15.38 3.31
CA LEU A 188 3.90 -16.72 3.06
C LEU A 188 2.38 -16.80 3.31
N ALA A 189 1.90 -16.16 4.37
CA ALA A 189 0.48 -16.09 4.67
C ALA A 189 -0.29 -15.30 3.59
N ARG A 190 0.27 -14.19 3.10
CA ARG A 190 -0.35 -13.32 2.08
C ARG A 190 -0.53 -14.03 0.73
N ILE A 191 0.44 -14.84 0.30
CA ILE A 191 0.27 -15.67 -0.91
C ILE A 191 -0.80 -16.75 -0.71
N ALA A 192 -0.85 -17.39 0.46
CA ALA A 192 -1.86 -18.38 0.77
C ALA A 192 -3.27 -17.77 0.89
N ALA A 193 -3.35 -16.46 1.20
CA ALA A 193 -4.59 -15.70 1.24
C ALA A 193 -5.00 -15.06 -0.10
N GLY A 194 -4.24 -15.31 -1.17
CA GLY A 194 -4.55 -14.83 -2.53
C GLY A 194 -4.11 -13.40 -2.83
N ASP A 195 -3.30 -12.76 -1.98
CA ASP A 195 -2.75 -11.41 -2.24
C ASP A 195 -1.46 -11.46 -3.11
N GLY A 196 -1.13 -12.61 -3.68
CA GLY A 196 0.06 -12.84 -4.50
C GLY A 196 0.21 -14.32 -4.80
N ILE A 197 1.17 -14.66 -5.66
CA ILE A 197 1.34 -16.04 -6.15
C ILE A 197 2.67 -16.67 -5.73
N ALA A 198 3.64 -15.87 -5.27
CA ALA A 198 4.92 -16.38 -4.80
C ALA A 198 5.61 -15.41 -3.84
N THR A 199 6.62 -15.91 -3.11
CA THR A 199 7.55 -15.14 -2.28
C THR A 199 8.95 -15.72 -2.42
N ALA A 200 9.97 -14.89 -2.21
CA ALA A 200 11.37 -15.33 -2.20
C ALA A 200 12.15 -14.74 -1.03
N SER A 201 13.07 -15.52 -0.48
CA SER A 201 14.09 -15.07 0.46
C SER A 201 15.39 -15.82 0.20
N THR A 202 16.45 -15.06 -0.03
CA THR A 202 17.76 -15.57 -0.46
C THR A 202 18.74 -15.81 0.68
N HIS A 203 18.35 -15.46 1.91
CA HIS A 203 19.20 -15.60 3.09
C HIS A 203 18.79 -16.86 3.86
N SER A 204 19.69 -17.35 4.71
CA SER A 204 19.36 -18.45 5.61
C SER A 204 18.30 -18.03 6.62
N ILE A 205 17.32 -18.89 6.86
CA ILE A 205 16.11 -18.60 7.65
C ILE A 205 15.89 -19.73 8.67
N ASN A 206 15.30 -19.43 9.83
CA ASN A 206 14.95 -20.44 10.83
C ASN A 206 13.67 -21.20 10.45
N GLU A 207 13.49 -22.40 11.01
CA GLU A 207 12.23 -23.12 10.83
C GLU A 207 11.02 -22.36 11.41
N TYR A 208 11.18 -21.69 12.55
CA TYR A 208 10.10 -20.95 13.21
C TYR A 208 9.61 -19.73 12.41
N ASP A 209 10.49 -19.06 11.66
CA ASP A 209 10.14 -17.92 10.79
C ASP A 209 9.17 -18.32 9.67
N ILE A 210 9.20 -19.59 9.23
CA ILE A 210 8.46 -20.04 8.04
C ILE A 210 7.40 -21.09 8.31
N ALA A 211 7.48 -21.83 9.42
CA ALA A 211 6.63 -23.01 9.66
C ALA A 211 5.12 -22.72 9.57
N ALA A 212 4.67 -21.59 10.12
CA ALA A 212 3.25 -21.23 10.08
C ALA A 212 2.82 -20.87 8.65
N GLY A 213 3.68 -20.13 7.94
CA GLY A 213 3.51 -19.82 6.53
C GLY A 213 3.48 -21.06 5.64
N LEU A 214 4.34 -22.06 5.88
CA LEU A 214 4.35 -23.33 5.15
C LEU A 214 3.04 -24.10 5.35
N ALA A 215 2.47 -24.10 6.56
CA ALA A 215 1.16 -24.70 6.82
C ALA A 215 0.07 -24.07 5.91
N LEU A 216 0.09 -22.74 5.79
CA LEU A 216 -0.85 -21.97 4.99
C LEU A 216 -0.64 -22.19 3.48
N VAL A 217 0.62 -22.14 3.01
CA VAL A 217 0.97 -22.39 1.60
C VAL A 217 0.56 -23.80 1.17
N ARG A 218 0.80 -24.80 2.02
CA ARG A 218 0.35 -26.17 1.80
C ARG A 218 -1.19 -26.25 1.70
N ALA A 219 -1.91 -25.55 2.56
CA ALA A 219 -3.37 -25.49 2.53
C ALA A 219 -3.92 -24.85 1.24
N ALA A 220 -3.14 -23.94 0.64
CA ALA A 220 -3.42 -23.32 -0.66
C ALA A 220 -2.83 -24.09 -1.86
N HIS A 221 -2.39 -25.34 -1.67
CA HIS A 221 -1.81 -26.19 -2.72
C HIS A 221 -0.53 -25.64 -3.38
N GLY A 222 0.21 -24.79 -2.67
CA GLY A 222 1.54 -24.32 -3.08
C GLY A 222 2.68 -25.22 -2.58
N VAL A 223 3.91 -24.84 -2.93
CA VAL A 223 5.16 -25.49 -2.51
C VAL A 223 6.09 -24.49 -1.82
N ALA A 224 7.08 -24.99 -1.09
CA ALA A 224 8.17 -24.19 -0.55
C ALA A 224 9.50 -24.91 -0.82
N LEU A 225 10.41 -24.24 -1.53
CA LEU A 225 11.69 -24.76 -1.97
C LEU A 225 12.84 -24.03 -1.28
N ASP A 226 13.93 -24.74 -1.01
CA ASP A 226 15.18 -24.15 -0.53
C ASP A 226 16.02 -23.55 -1.68
N ALA A 227 17.24 -23.10 -1.38
CA ALA A 227 18.13 -22.53 -2.40
C ALA A 227 18.71 -23.56 -3.37
N GLN A 228 18.53 -24.86 -3.11
CA GLN A 228 18.90 -25.95 -4.01
C GLN A 228 17.73 -26.35 -4.91
N GLY A 229 16.52 -25.84 -4.64
CA GLY A 229 15.29 -26.19 -5.35
C GLY A 229 14.60 -27.43 -4.80
N GLU A 230 15.01 -27.90 -3.62
CA GLU A 230 14.41 -29.06 -2.94
C GLU A 230 13.30 -28.61 -2.00
N GLU A 231 12.28 -29.45 -1.80
CA GLU A 231 11.16 -29.12 -0.91
C GLU A 231 11.62 -29.04 0.55
N ILE A 232 11.22 -27.96 1.23
CA ILE A 232 11.61 -27.71 2.62
C ILE A 232 10.86 -28.68 3.54
N VAL A 233 11.62 -29.45 4.33
CA VAL A 233 11.11 -30.34 5.38
C VAL A 233 11.50 -29.78 6.75
N LEU A 234 10.52 -29.68 7.65
CA LEU A 234 10.73 -29.19 9.02
C LEU A 234 11.19 -30.34 9.91
N GLU A 235 12.28 -30.17 10.66
CA GLU A 235 12.76 -31.16 11.63
C GLU A 235 12.30 -30.86 13.06
N GLY A 236 11.76 -29.65 13.31
CA GLY A 236 11.30 -29.22 14.63
C GLY A 236 12.45 -28.76 15.54
N ASN A 237 13.51 -28.19 14.95
CA ASN A 237 14.74 -27.83 15.64
C ASN A 237 15.03 -26.32 15.56
N SER A 238 15.20 -25.66 16.72
CA SER A 238 15.51 -24.22 16.83
C SER A 238 16.86 -23.82 16.23
N ASP A 239 17.82 -24.74 16.15
CA ASP A 239 19.16 -24.45 15.63
C ASP A 239 19.26 -24.64 14.11
N ARG A 240 18.24 -25.24 13.48
CA ARG A 240 18.29 -25.52 12.05
C ARG A 240 18.04 -24.26 11.24
N ARG A 241 18.77 -24.16 10.14
CA ARG A 241 18.64 -23.08 9.16
C ARG A 241 18.34 -23.70 7.79
N VAL A 242 17.36 -23.15 7.10
CA VAL A 242 17.10 -23.43 5.68
C VAL A 242 17.91 -22.43 4.86
N THR A 243 18.53 -22.86 3.76
CA THR A 243 19.47 -22.05 2.95
C THR A 243 18.81 -20.90 2.18
N GLY A 244 17.48 -20.91 2.09
CA GLY A 244 16.62 -19.93 1.44
C GLY A 244 15.18 -20.40 1.48
N CYS A 245 14.23 -19.58 1.05
CA CYS A 245 12.82 -19.97 0.97
C CYS A 245 12.16 -19.33 -0.25
N PHE A 246 11.77 -20.17 -1.20
CA PHE A 246 11.06 -19.81 -2.42
C PHE A 246 9.73 -20.55 -2.43
N ALA A 247 8.64 -19.83 -2.21
CA ALA A 247 7.35 -20.46 -1.92
C ALA A 247 6.20 -19.86 -2.70
N GLY A 248 5.16 -20.66 -2.93
CA GLY A 248 3.93 -20.27 -3.62
C GLY A 248 3.55 -21.24 -4.71
N ALA A 249 3.08 -20.72 -5.84
CA ALA A 249 2.73 -21.52 -7.00
C ALA A 249 3.94 -22.33 -7.50
N PRO A 250 3.80 -23.64 -7.80
CA PRO A 250 4.95 -24.50 -8.10
C PRO A 250 5.88 -23.97 -9.20
N GLN A 251 5.31 -23.44 -10.28
CA GLN A 251 6.09 -22.89 -11.39
C GLN A 251 6.81 -21.59 -10.99
N ALA A 252 6.11 -20.69 -10.28
CA ALA A 252 6.68 -19.43 -9.83
C ALA A 252 7.80 -19.62 -8.79
N ALA A 253 7.58 -20.49 -7.80
CA ALA A 253 8.58 -20.84 -6.79
C ALA A 253 9.84 -21.44 -7.43
N THR A 254 9.67 -22.37 -8.38
CA THR A 254 10.79 -22.98 -9.12
C THR A 254 11.57 -21.95 -9.93
N GLN A 255 10.88 -21.01 -10.59
CA GLN A 255 11.53 -19.95 -11.36
C GLN A 255 12.35 -19.03 -10.45
N LEU A 256 11.80 -18.62 -9.31
CA LEU A 256 12.50 -17.76 -8.34
C LEU A 256 13.69 -18.48 -7.70
N ALA A 257 13.58 -19.78 -7.39
CA ALA A 257 14.68 -20.57 -6.84
C ALA A 257 15.85 -20.74 -7.82
N ARG A 258 15.56 -20.78 -9.14
CA ARG A 258 16.58 -20.90 -10.20
C ARG A 258 17.17 -19.57 -10.66
N PHE A 259 16.65 -18.45 -10.18
CA PHE A 259 17.16 -17.13 -10.54
C PHE A 259 18.57 -16.90 -9.97
N ASP A 260 19.44 -16.22 -10.72
CA ASP A 260 20.80 -15.89 -10.27
C ASP A 260 20.80 -14.69 -9.31
N TRP A 261 20.60 -14.99 -8.02
CA TRP A 261 20.55 -13.98 -6.96
C TRP A 261 21.90 -13.32 -6.65
N ARG A 262 23.02 -13.78 -7.22
CA ARG A 262 24.33 -13.11 -7.08
C ARG A 262 24.31 -11.71 -7.69
N ALA A 263 23.38 -11.43 -8.60
CA ALA A 263 23.16 -10.10 -9.16
C ALA A 263 22.85 -9.02 -8.08
N LEU A 264 22.35 -9.41 -6.90
CA LEU A 264 22.15 -8.48 -5.79
C LEU A 264 23.45 -7.87 -5.26
N GLU A 265 24.57 -8.59 -5.38
CA GLU A 265 25.89 -8.14 -4.90
C GLU A 265 26.48 -7.05 -5.80
N THR A 266 26.12 -7.05 -7.09
CA THR A 266 26.65 -6.12 -8.09
C THR A 266 25.76 -4.91 -8.31
N GLU A 267 24.46 -5.00 -8.03
CA GLU A 267 23.55 -3.86 -8.13
C GLU A 267 23.90 -2.79 -7.06
N PRO A 268 23.95 -1.50 -7.42
CA PRO A 268 24.17 -0.42 -6.46
C PRO A 268 23.04 -0.30 -5.42
N ARG A 269 23.41 -0.04 -4.17
CA ARG A 269 22.44 0.23 -3.10
C ARG A 269 21.72 1.55 -3.31
N ARG A 270 20.39 1.52 -3.34
CA ARG A 270 19.53 2.71 -3.24
C ARG A 270 19.25 3.06 -1.79
N GLU A 271 18.81 4.30 -1.56
CA GLU A 271 18.34 4.77 -0.25
C GLU A 271 16.81 4.72 -0.16
N TYR A 272 16.28 4.65 1.06
CA TYR A 272 14.85 4.80 1.30
C TYR A 272 14.43 6.23 1.00
N ARG A 273 13.37 6.41 0.20
CA ARG A 273 12.83 7.74 -0.14
C ARG A 273 12.05 8.38 1.00
N THR A 274 11.35 7.55 1.76
CA THR A 274 10.63 7.98 2.96
C THR A 274 11.14 7.16 4.14
N THR A 275 11.65 7.87 5.16
CA THR A 275 12.10 7.23 6.41
C THR A 275 11.26 7.75 7.55
N LEU A 276 10.54 6.84 8.20
CA LEU A 276 9.75 7.14 9.38
C LEU A 276 10.44 6.55 10.62
N GLY A 277 11.01 7.40 11.46
CA GLY A 277 11.59 7.01 12.74
C GLY A 277 10.55 7.00 13.87
N PHE A 278 11.04 6.91 15.11
CA PHE A 278 10.23 7.12 16.31
C PHE A 278 10.31 8.58 16.78
N PRO A 279 9.28 9.10 17.48
CA PRO A 279 8.06 8.41 17.92
C PRO A 279 7.03 8.20 16.81
N ARG A 280 6.30 7.08 16.86
CA ARG A 280 5.18 6.77 15.96
C ARG A 280 3.87 6.91 16.71
N ARG A 281 3.18 8.04 16.54
CA ARG A 281 1.87 8.27 17.17
C ARG A 281 0.82 7.38 16.50
N ASP A 282 -0.05 6.77 17.30
CA ASP A 282 -1.25 6.13 16.75
C ASP A 282 -2.25 7.21 16.34
N GLU A 283 -2.16 7.65 15.08
CA GLU A 283 -3.07 8.61 14.47
C GLU A 283 -4.41 7.95 14.07
N GLY A 284 -4.58 6.64 14.28
CA GLY A 284 -5.83 5.89 14.06
C GLY A 284 -6.52 6.23 12.74
N ALA A 285 -7.78 6.69 12.83
CA ALA A 285 -8.59 7.05 11.68
C ALA A 285 -7.98 8.17 10.82
N ARG A 286 -7.20 9.09 11.40
CA ARG A 286 -6.55 10.18 10.68
C ARG A 286 -5.49 9.66 9.72
N LEU A 287 -4.66 8.70 10.14
CA LEU A 287 -3.71 8.02 9.26
C LEU A 287 -4.42 7.24 8.16
N VAL A 288 -5.47 6.49 8.51
CA VAL A 288 -6.26 5.72 7.53
C VAL A 288 -6.85 6.62 6.44
N ARG A 289 -7.30 7.84 6.80
CA ARG A 289 -7.81 8.84 5.86
C ARG A 289 -6.72 9.55 5.06
N ALA A 290 -5.58 9.87 5.66
CA ALA A 290 -4.43 10.43 4.93
C ALA A 290 -3.88 9.45 3.88
N GLN A 291 -3.72 8.19 4.26
CA GLN A 291 -3.35 7.11 3.34
C GLN A 291 -4.41 6.91 2.27
N GLY A 292 -5.69 6.99 2.64
CA GLY A 292 -6.80 6.96 1.69
C GLY A 292 -6.71 8.07 0.65
N ALA A 293 -6.42 9.31 1.06
CA ALA A 293 -6.28 10.46 0.15
C ALA A 293 -5.11 10.27 -0.82
N MET A 294 -3.92 9.92 -0.32
CA MET A 294 -2.73 9.72 -1.17
C MET A 294 -2.84 8.48 -2.07
N LEU A 295 -3.44 7.39 -1.59
CA LEU A 295 -3.75 6.23 -2.45
C LEU A 295 -4.79 6.58 -3.49
N GLY A 296 -5.84 7.31 -3.11
CA GLY A 296 -6.91 7.69 -4.02
C GLY A 296 -6.45 8.59 -5.15
N GLN A 297 -5.50 9.49 -4.88
CA GLN A 297 -4.76 10.24 -5.90
C GLN A 297 -4.16 9.29 -6.95
N VAL A 298 -3.28 8.39 -6.52
CA VAL A 298 -2.51 7.50 -7.42
C VAL A 298 -3.41 6.48 -8.12
N ILE A 299 -4.38 5.92 -7.41
CA ILE A 299 -5.33 4.93 -7.96
C ILE A 299 -6.23 5.60 -9.00
N GLY A 300 -6.74 6.79 -8.71
CA GLY A 300 -7.60 7.55 -9.62
C GLY A 300 -6.88 7.85 -10.94
N ASP A 301 -5.69 8.43 -10.84
CA ASP A 301 -4.78 8.68 -11.97
C ASP A 301 -4.53 7.38 -12.78
N SER A 302 -4.03 6.34 -12.13
CA SER A 302 -3.65 5.10 -12.83
C SER A 302 -4.86 4.36 -13.43
N LEU A 303 -6.05 4.45 -12.83
CA LEU A 303 -7.28 3.87 -13.37
C LEU A 303 -7.80 4.68 -14.57
N GLY A 304 -7.80 6.01 -14.44
CA GLY A 304 -8.29 6.93 -15.45
C GLY A 304 -7.39 6.99 -16.69
N SER A 305 -6.07 6.90 -16.52
CA SER A 305 -5.10 6.93 -17.63
C SER A 305 -5.25 5.75 -18.60
N ARG A 306 -5.98 4.69 -18.22
CA ARG A 306 -6.29 3.56 -19.12
C ARG A 306 -7.14 3.95 -20.32
N VAL A 307 -7.97 5.00 -20.18
CA VAL A 307 -9.00 5.38 -21.16
C VAL A 307 -9.04 6.89 -21.41
N GLU A 308 -7.94 7.57 -21.10
CA GLU A 308 -7.81 9.01 -21.27
C GLU A 308 -8.04 9.43 -22.73
N ALA A 309 -8.69 10.60 -22.88
CA ALA A 309 -9.22 11.18 -24.11
C ALA A 309 -10.28 10.35 -24.85
N LYS A 310 -10.79 9.25 -24.27
CA LYS A 310 -11.88 8.46 -24.90
C LYS A 310 -13.26 9.03 -24.58
N PRO A 311 -14.21 9.01 -25.53
CA PRO A 311 -15.62 9.30 -25.24
C PRO A 311 -16.27 8.23 -24.35
N ALA A 312 -17.21 8.62 -23.50
CA ALA A 312 -17.96 7.70 -22.63
C ALA A 312 -18.55 6.47 -23.37
N ALA A 313 -19.09 6.68 -24.58
CA ALA A 313 -19.67 5.62 -25.38
C ALA A 313 -18.65 4.56 -25.83
N GLU A 314 -17.40 4.98 -26.09
CA GLU A 314 -16.31 4.05 -26.43
C GLU A 314 -15.87 3.28 -25.18
N ILE A 315 -15.75 3.96 -24.05
CA ILE A 315 -15.40 3.33 -22.77
C ILE A 315 -16.42 2.27 -22.38
N ALA A 316 -17.72 2.58 -22.45
CA ALA A 316 -18.79 1.64 -22.15
C ALA A 316 -18.79 0.42 -23.09
N LYS A 317 -18.32 0.57 -24.33
CA LYS A 317 -18.18 -0.55 -25.27
C LYS A 317 -16.98 -1.45 -24.92
N LEU A 318 -15.86 -0.85 -24.52
CA LEU A 318 -14.64 -1.59 -24.16
C LEU A 318 -14.72 -2.22 -22.76
N PHE A 319 -15.42 -1.56 -21.85
CA PHE A 319 -15.57 -1.93 -20.44
C PHE A 319 -17.05 -1.86 -20.04
N PRO A 320 -17.87 -2.85 -20.42
CA PRO A 320 -19.32 -2.83 -20.16
C PRO A 320 -19.67 -2.75 -18.67
N GLU A 321 -18.81 -3.30 -17.80
CA GLU A 321 -18.95 -3.24 -16.34
C GLU A 321 -18.22 -2.04 -15.70
N GLY A 322 -17.70 -1.12 -16.53
CA GLY A 322 -16.80 -0.04 -16.11
C GLY A 322 -15.34 -0.46 -16.00
N VAL A 323 -14.44 0.52 -15.98
CA VAL A 323 -13.00 0.29 -15.79
C VAL A 323 -12.75 -0.03 -14.32
N ARG A 324 -12.72 -1.32 -13.96
CA ARG A 324 -12.65 -1.79 -12.56
C ARG A 324 -11.30 -2.32 -12.10
N GLU A 325 -10.32 -2.40 -13.00
CA GLU A 325 -8.98 -2.93 -12.70
C GLU A 325 -7.90 -1.94 -13.13
N LEU A 326 -6.88 -1.79 -12.28
CA LEU A 326 -5.63 -1.18 -12.70
C LEU A 326 -4.95 -2.17 -13.65
N GLY A 327 -4.56 -1.71 -14.84
CA GLY A 327 -3.98 -2.56 -15.87
C GLY A 327 -2.95 -1.80 -16.70
N ASP A 328 -2.04 -2.54 -17.30
CA ASP A 328 -1.03 -1.97 -18.20
C ASP A 328 -1.72 -1.45 -19.49
N GLY A 329 -1.14 -0.42 -20.11
CA GLY A 329 -1.59 0.11 -21.41
C GLY A 329 -2.01 1.58 -21.35
N GLY A 330 -3.18 1.88 -21.92
CA GLY A 330 -3.64 3.26 -22.14
C GLY A 330 -2.84 4.00 -23.23
N PRO A 331 -3.25 5.24 -23.57
CA PRO A 331 -2.53 6.10 -24.52
C PRO A 331 -1.07 6.34 -24.13
N PHE A 332 -0.75 6.37 -22.84
CA PHE A 332 0.61 6.61 -22.35
C PHE A 332 1.50 5.37 -22.29
N HIS A 333 0.93 4.17 -22.43
CA HIS A 333 1.64 2.90 -22.21
C HIS A 333 2.22 2.75 -20.80
N THR A 334 1.46 3.16 -19.79
CA THR A 334 1.79 3.01 -18.38
C THR A 334 1.58 1.57 -17.92
N MET A 335 2.28 1.16 -16.86
CA MET A 335 1.98 -0.09 -16.15
C MET A 335 0.91 0.12 -15.08
N ALA A 336 0.25 -0.94 -14.62
CA ALA A 336 -0.77 -0.78 -13.59
C ALA A 336 -0.18 -0.21 -12.28
N GLY A 337 -0.86 0.79 -11.73
CA GLY A 337 -0.38 1.56 -10.57
C GLY A 337 0.62 2.67 -10.91
N GLN A 338 1.05 2.82 -12.17
CA GLN A 338 1.99 3.88 -12.56
C GLN A 338 1.29 5.24 -12.65
N PRO A 339 1.80 6.25 -11.94
CA PRO A 339 1.39 7.65 -12.06
C PRO A 339 1.57 8.26 -13.46
N THR A 340 0.69 9.20 -13.82
CA THR A 340 0.91 10.26 -14.81
C THR A 340 1.34 11.57 -14.10
N ASP A 341 1.27 12.72 -14.78
CA ASP A 341 1.65 14.01 -14.20
C ASP A 341 0.83 14.37 -12.95
N ASP A 342 -0.45 13.99 -12.89
CA ASP A 342 -1.32 14.18 -11.72
C ASP A 342 -0.64 13.74 -10.42
N SER A 343 -0.24 12.47 -10.36
CA SER A 343 0.31 11.88 -9.14
C SER A 343 1.82 12.03 -9.06
N GLU A 344 2.57 12.11 -10.16
CA GLU A 344 4.01 12.42 -10.07
C GLU A 344 4.24 13.80 -9.47
N MET A 345 3.46 14.82 -9.86
CA MET A 345 3.53 16.13 -9.24
C MET A 345 3.03 16.12 -7.80
N ALA A 346 1.95 15.39 -7.48
CA ALA A 346 1.49 15.25 -6.09
C ALA A 346 2.53 14.57 -5.19
N LEU A 347 3.18 13.49 -5.63
CA LEU A 347 4.27 12.84 -4.91
C LEU A 347 5.46 13.78 -4.74
N THR A 348 5.79 14.57 -5.77
CA THR A 348 6.86 15.58 -5.71
C THR A 348 6.58 16.64 -4.65
N LEU A 349 5.35 17.15 -4.59
CA LEU A 349 4.90 18.10 -3.57
C LEU A 349 4.99 17.49 -2.17
N ALA A 350 4.45 16.28 -2.01
CA ALA A 350 4.43 15.55 -0.75
C ALA A 350 5.85 15.36 -0.19
N ARG A 351 6.76 14.83 -1.02
CA ARG A 351 8.16 14.61 -0.63
C ARG A 351 8.87 15.91 -0.29
N THR A 352 8.57 17.00 -1.00
CA THR A 352 9.16 18.31 -0.73
C THR A 352 8.70 18.84 0.63
N ILE A 353 7.40 18.77 0.95
CA ILE A 353 6.88 19.18 2.26
C ILE A 353 7.56 18.39 3.39
N VAL A 354 7.65 17.06 3.24
CA VAL A 354 8.29 16.18 4.24
C VAL A 354 9.77 16.53 4.42
N ARG A 355 10.51 16.71 3.32
CA ARG A 355 11.95 17.03 3.35
C ARG A 355 12.21 18.39 4.00
N GLU A 356 11.45 19.41 3.62
CA GLU A 356 11.62 20.78 4.12
C GLU A 356 10.97 20.99 5.50
N LYS A 357 10.19 20.00 5.97
CA LYS A 357 9.39 20.04 7.20
C LYS A 357 8.34 21.16 7.25
N LYS A 358 7.97 21.69 6.08
CA LYS A 358 6.99 22.76 5.87
C LYS A 358 6.69 22.89 4.38
N TYR A 359 5.62 23.58 4.04
CA TYR A 359 5.47 24.09 2.68
C TYR A 359 6.48 25.23 2.42
N ALA A 360 7.27 25.09 1.37
CA ALA A 360 8.25 26.07 0.93
C ALA A 360 8.16 26.24 -0.60
N SER A 361 7.45 27.28 -1.05
CA SER A 361 7.09 27.51 -2.46
C SER A 361 8.28 27.43 -3.42
N GLU A 362 9.41 28.05 -3.10
CA GLU A 362 10.62 28.01 -3.93
C GLU A 362 11.15 26.57 -4.10
N LYS A 363 11.19 25.79 -3.01
CA LYS A 363 11.64 24.40 -3.04
C LYS A 363 10.68 23.49 -3.81
N VAL A 364 9.39 23.78 -3.73
CA VAL A 364 8.35 23.08 -4.49
C VAL A 364 8.49 23.40 -5.98
N LEU A 365 8.69 24.67 -6.34
CA LEU A 365 8.92 25.07 -7.74
C LEU A 365 10.18 24.41 -8.32
N ASP A 366 11.28 24.39 -7.57
CA ASP A 366 12.52 23.70 -7.97
C ASP A 366 12.27 22.20 -8.21
N ALA A 367 11.48 21.57 -7.32
CA ALA A 367 11.15 20.15 -7.44
C ALA A 367 10.24 19.86 -8.66
N TYR A 368 9.24 20.71 -8.93
CA TYR A 368 8.42 20.58 -10.15
C TYR A 368 9.24 20.80 -11.42
N ARG A 369 10.22 21.71 -11.40
CA ARG A 369 11.14 21.89 -12.54
C ARG A 369 12.04 20.67 -12.74
N ALA A 370 12.54 20.08 -11.65
CA ALA A 370 13.28 18.82 -11.73
C ALA A 370 12.41 17.70 -12.31
N TRP A 371 11.15 17.61 -11.89
CA TRP A 371 10.16 16.71 -12.49
C TRP A 371 9.99 16.94 -14.00
N LEU A 372 9.78 18.18 -14.45
CA LEU A 372 9.68 18.49 -15.88
C LEU A 372 10.94 18.05 -16.65
N THR A 373 12.14 18.32 -16.12
CA THR A 373 13.40 17.92 -16.77
C THR A 373 13.60 16.41 -16.85
N SER A 374 12.91 15.65 -16.00
CA SER A 374 12.94 14.19 -16.01
C SER A 374 12.11 13.57 -17.15
N ARG A 375 11.46 14.41 -17.99
CA ARG A 375 10.62 14.01 -19.13
C ARG A 375 9.48 13.08 -18.69
N PRO A 376 8.48 13.62 -17.98
CA PRO A 376 7.33 12.85 -17.52
C PRO A 376 6.56 12.24 -18.70
N VAL A 377 5.69 11.27 -18.40
CA VAL A 377 4.88 10.58 -19.42
C VAL A 377 3.90 11.52 -20.11
N ASP A 378 3.42 12.52 -19.37
CA ASP A 378 2.59 13.61 -19.86
C ASP A 378 2.93 14.92 -19.14
N VAL A 379 2.53 16.05 -19.71
CA VAL A 379 2.55 17.35 -19.06
C VAL A 379 1.56 18.31 -19.72
N GLY A 380 0.61 18.82 -18.93
CA GLY A 380 -0.30 19.86 -19.39
C GLY A 380 0.39 21.16 -19.83
N ILE A 381 -0.09 21.78 -20.92
CA ILE A 381 0.51 23.00 -21.53
C ILE A 381 0.64 24.16 -20.52
N THR A 382 -0.40 24.42 -19.72
CA THR A 382 -0.36 25.50 -18.70
C THR A 382 0.69 25.21 -17.63
N THR A 383 0.80 23.94 -17.21
CA THR A 383 1.81 23.49 -16.24
C THR A 383 3.21 23.71 -16.78
N GLU A 384 3.50 23.20 -17.98
CA GLU A 384 4.82 23.36 -18.62
C GLU A 384 5.21 24.84 -18.73
N ARG A 385 4.32 25.67 -19.30
CA ARG A 385 4.55 27.11 -19.45
C ARG A 385 4.79 27.79 -18.10
N GLY A 386 3.99 27.48 -17.09
CA GLY A 386 4.14 28.00 -15.74
C GLY A 386 5.50 27.68 -15.13
N LEU A 387 5.96 26.42 -15.26
CA LEU A 387 7.26 25.99 -14.75
C LEU A 387 8.43 26.66 -15.47
N LEU A 388 8.26 27.02 -16.75
CA LEU A 388 9.19 27.83 -17.53
C LEU A 388 9.12 29.34 -17.23
N GLY A 389 8.26 29.77 -16.28
CA GLY A 389 8.10 31.16 -15.86
C GLY A 389 7.11 31.98 -16.70
N LEU A 390 6.34 31.33 -17.59
CA LEU A 390 5.35 31.95 -18.47
C LEU A 390 3.93 31.80 -17.89
N ILE A 391 3.74 32.28 -16.67
CA ILE A 391 2.46 32.18 -15.94
C ILE A 391 1.38 33.01 -16.65
N THR A 392 0.17 32.45 -16.72
CA THR A 392 -1.02 33.11 -17.29
C THR A 392 -2.17 33.12 -16.28
N THR A 393 -3.00 34.14 -16.37
CA THR A 393 -4.29 34.25 -15.65
C THR A 393 -5.48 33.87 -16.52
N GLU A 394 -5.27 33.57 -17.81
CA GLU A 394 -6.36 33.27 -18.76
C GLU A 394 -6.78 31.79 -18.74
N SER A 395 -5.89 30.90 -18.30
CA SER A 395 -6.14 29.46 -18.33
C SER A 395 -6.88 29.00 -17.08
N GLU A 396 -8.01 28.30 -17.27
CA GLU A 396 -8.77 27.62 -16.22
C GLU A 396 -8.51 26.10 -16.21
N SER A 397 -7.30 25.66 -16.58
CA SER A 397 -6.95 24.24 -16.56
C SER A 397 -6.78 23.68 -15.14
N ASN A 398 -7.05 22.39 -14.98
CA ASN A 398 -7.00 21.63 -13.72
C ASN A 398 -5.58 21.26 -13.24
N GLY A 399 -4.52 21.58 -13.98
CA GLY A 399 -3.14 21.17 -13.70
C GLY A 399 -2.57 21.57 -12.33
N SER A 400 -3.16 22.56 -11.66
CA SER A 400 -2.83 22.92 -10.26
C SER A 400 -3.69 22.20 -9.22
N LEU A 401 -4.95 21.91 -9.55
CA LEU A 401 -5.89 21.20 -8.68
C LEU A 401 -5.50 19.73 -8.54
N MET A 402 -5.05 19.11 -9.64
CA MET A 402 -4.75 17.69 -9.68
C MET A 402 -3.62 17.27 -8.74
N ARG A 403 -2.67 18.16 -8.46
CA ARG A 403 -1.45 17.83 -7.69
C ARG A 403 -1.50 18.26 -6.23
N CYS A 404 -2.53 19.00 -5.79
CA CYS A 404 -2.49 19.73 -4.52
C CYS A 404 -3.06 18.94 -3.33
N SER A 405 -3.58 17.73 -3.50
CA SER A 405 -4.10 16.89 -2.40
C SER A 405 -3.12 16.67 -1.22
N PRO A 406 -1.77 16.59 -1.40
CA PRO A 406 -0.84 16.51 -0.28
C PRO A 406 -0.89 17.69 0.69
N ILE A 407 -1.28 18.90 0.23
CA ILE A 407 -1.42 20.08 1.11
C ILE A 407 -2.55 19.85 2.10
N GLY A 408 -3.67 19.27 1.66
CA GLY A 408 -4.78 18.91 2.54
C GLY A 408 -4.39 17.86 3.59
N VAL A 409 -3.59 16.86 3.20
CA VAL A 409 -3.07 15.85 4.14
C VAL A 409 -2.11 16.48 5.16
N TRP A 410 -1.15 17.28 4.72
CA TRP A 410 -0.21 17.97 5.59
C TRP A 410 -0.90 18.94 6.57
N ALA A 411 -1.93 19.65 6.10
CA ALA A 411 -2.71 20.58 6.90
C ALA A 411 -3.93 19.92 7.58
N ALA A 412 -3.94 18.59 7.77
CA ALA A 412 -5.07 17.87 8.33
C ALA A 412 -5.59 18.49 9.63
N GLY A 413 -6.90 18.73 9.71
CA GLY A 413 -7.55 19.43 10.83
C GLY A 413 -7.46 20.96 10.79
N ASP A 414 -6.81 21.56 9.79
CA ASP A 414 -6.68 23.01 9.62
C ASP A 414 -7.04 23.43 8.17
N PRO A 415 -8.34 23.47 7.83
CA PRO A 415 -8.81 23.81 6.48
C PRO A 415 -8.35 25.20 6.00
N ALA A 416 -8.19 26.15 6.92
CA ALA A 416 -7.77 27.50 6.59
C ALA A 416 -6.29 27.56 6.18
N LEU A 417 -5.41 26.81 6.85
CA LEU A 417 -4.03 26.62 6.41
C LEU A 417 -3.97 25.95 5.05
N ALA A 418 -4.70 24.85 4.87
CA ALA A 418 -4.75 24.12 3.60
C ALA A 418 -5.17 25.03 2.44
N ALA A 419 -6.23 25.82 2.64
CA ALA A 419 -6.77 26.73 1.64
C ALA A 419 -5.79 27.86 1.25
N ARG A 420 -5.03 28.41 2.20
CA ARG A 420 -4.04 29.45 1.90
C ARG A 420 -2.87 28.87 1.13
N THR A 421 -2.30 27.76 1.61
CA THR A 421 -1.16 27.10 0.98
C THR A 421 -1.49 26.58 -0.42
N ALA A 422 -2.72 26.09 -0.65
CA ALA A 422 -3.16 25.64 -1.97
C ALA A 422 -3.27 26.80 -2.98
N ARG A 423 -3.64 28.01 -2.55
CA ARG A 423 -3.58 29.20 -3.41
C ARG A 423 -2.13 29.50 -3.77
N ASP A 424 -1.24 29.51 -2.79
CA ASP A 424 0.19 29.76 -3.01
C ASP A 424 0.78 28.74 -4.02
N ASP A 425 0.50 27.44 -3.88
CA ASP A 425 0.98 26.41 -4.82
C ASP A 425 0.40 26.57 -6.22
N SER A 426 -0.88 26.91 -6.33
CA SER A 426 -1.51 27.13 -7.63
C SER A 426 -0.82 28.25 -8.38
N THR A 427 -0.43 29.37 -7.72
CA THR A 427 0.25 30.49 -8.39
C THR A 427 1.58 30.13 -9.04
N LEU A 428 2.20 29.01 -8.66
CA LEU A 428 3.44 28.54 -9.29
C LEU A 428 3.27 28.22 -10.78
N THR A 429 2.05 27.87 -11.23
CA THR A 429 1.79 27.59 -12.65
C THR A 429 0.44 28.10 -13.17
N HIS A 430 -0.58 28.21 -12.31
CA HIS A 430 -1.95 28.60 -12.65
C HIS A 430 -2.38 29.80 -11.78
N GLY A 431 -2.24 31.01 -12.33
CA GLY A 431 -2.58 32.26 -11.63
C GLY A 431 -4.06 32.67 -11.75
N ASN A 432 -4.88 31.94 -12.51
CA ASN A 432 -6.29 32.26 -12.70
C ASN A 432 -7.07 32.12 -11.37
N PRO A 433 -7.91 33.10 -10.98
CA PRO A 433 -8.68 33.05 -9.72
C PRO A 433 -9.56 31.81 -9.55
N VAL A 434 -10.14 31.26 -10.63
CA VAL A 434 -10.94 30.03 -10.59
C VAL A 434 -10.09 28.83 -10.19
N CYS A 435 -8.86 28.72 -10.71
CA CYS A 435 -7.91 27.69 -10.28
C CYS A 435 -7.54 27.87 -8.79
N LEU A 436 -7.18 29.09 -8.37
CA LEU A 436 -6.82 29.38 -6.98
C LEU A 436 -7.94 28.99 -6.00
N GLU A 437 -9.17 29.39 -6.28
CA GLU A 437 -10.33 29.10 -5.42
C GLU A 437 -10.73 27.62 -5.45
N SER A 438 -10.55 26.93 -6.59
CA SER A 438 -10.78 25.49 -6.70
C SER A 438 -9.78 24.69 -5.85
N CYS A 439 -8.49 24.99 -5.97
CA CYS A 439 -7.43 24.38 -5.16
C CYS A 439 -7.65 24.63 -3.66
N ALA A 440 -8.05 25.86 -3.30
CA ALA A 440 -8.33 26.24 -1.92
C ALA A 440 -9.46 25.43 -1.29
N ALA A 441 -10.62 25.36 -1.96
CA ALA A 441 -11.75 24.59 -1.46
C ALA A 441 -11.46 23.09 -1.38
N TYR A 442 -10.81 22.55 -2.40
CA TYR A 442 -10.44 21.14 -2.45
C TYR A 442 -9.50 20.74 -1.32
N CYS A 443 -8.42 21.51 -1.08
CA CYS A 443 -7.49 21.22 0.01
C CYS A 443 -8.12 21.45 1.39
N ALA A 444 -9.02 22.43 1.53
CA ALA A 444 -9.78 22.64 2.76
C ALA A 444 -10.66 21.43 3.10
N ALA A 445 -11.36 20.87 2.11
CA ALA A 445 -12.18 19.69 2.27
C ALA A 445 -11.35 18.45 2.65
N ILE A 446 -10.22 18.22 1.98
CA ILE A 446 -9.31 17.12 2.31
C ILE A 446 -8.77 17.28 3.74
N ALA A 447 -8.34 18.49 4.13
CA ALA A 447 -7.85 18.74 5.48
C ALA A 447 -8.92 18.46 6.54
N ALA A 448 -10.17 18.87 6.31
CA ALA A 448 -11.29 18.54 7.18
C ALA A 448 -11.54 17.03 7.22
N GLY A 449 -11.60 16.37 6.06
CA GLY A 449 -11.84 14.94 5.93
C GLY A 449 -10.80 14.11 6.67
N VAL A 450 -9.51 14.35 6.41
CA VAL A 450 -8.41 13.69 7.13
C VAL A 450 -8.46 14.01 8.63
N GLY A 451 -8.87 15.23 8.99
CA GLY A 451 -9.11 15.64 10.38
C GLY A 451 -10.29 14.96 11.09
N GLY A 452 -11.07 14.12 10.40
CA GLY A 452 -12.18 13.35 10.97
C GLY A 452 -13.57 13.83 10.59
N ALA A 453 -13.69 14.90 9.79
CA ALA A 453 -14.97 15.47 9.40
C ALA A 453 -15.87 14.49 8.61
N SER A 454 -17.18 14.70 8.74
CA SER A 454 -18.23 14.10 7.92
C SER A 454 -18.25 14.68 6.50
N ARG A 455 -19.07 14.09 5.60
CA ARG A 455 -19.23 14.61 4.23
C ARG A 455 -19.72 16.05 4.25
N ASP A 456 -20.74 16.34 5.04
CA ASP A 456 -21.35 17.68 5.13
C ASP A 456 -20.34 18.72 5.62
N GLU A 457 -19.58 18.40 6.67
CA GLU A 457 -18.52 19.28 7.18
C GLU A 457 -17.38 19.50 6.16
N MET A 458 -17.08 18.50 5.32
CA MET A 458 -16.13 18.68 4.21
C MET A 458 -16.68 19.64 3.13
N PHE A 459 -17.98 19.57 2.81
CA PHE A 459 -18.64 20.53 1.93
C PHE A 459 -18.64 21.94 2.53
N GLU A 460 -18.91 22.08 3.84
CA GLU A 460 -18.87 23.36 4.55
C GLU A 460 -17.47 23.96 4.53
N ALA A 461 -16.44 23.17 4.83
CA ALA A 461 -15.04 23.60 4.77
C ALA A 461 -14.65 24.07 3.36
N ALA A 462 -15.07 23.35 2.32
CA ALA A 462 -14.85 23.74 0.93
C ALA A 462 -15.53 25.07 0.60
N ALA A 463 -16.83 25.18 0.92
CA ALA A 463 -17.65 26.35 0.61
C ALA A 463 -17.16 27.62 1.33
N ALA A 464 -16.67 27.50 2.57
CA ALA A 464 -16.10 28.59 3.35
C ALA A 464 -14.80 29.16 2.73
N HIS A 465 -14.11 28.38 1.91
CA HIS A 465 -12.80 28.70 1.36
C HIS A 465 -12.77 28.85 -0.17
N ALA A 466 -13.93 28.84 -0.83
CA ALA A 466 -14.08 29.17 -2.25
C ALA A 466 -15.02 30.36 -2.49
N LYS A 467 -14.76 31.08 -3.58
CA LYS A 467 -15.61 32.15 -4.11
C LYS A 467 -15.92 31.91 -5.60
N GLY A 468 -16.90 32.66 -6.11
CA GLY A 468 -17.19 32.72 -7.54
C GLY A 468 -17.56 31.35 -8.14
N PRO A 469 -17.09 31.04 -9.36
CA PRO A 469 -17.47 29.80 -10.07
C PRO A 469 -17.13 28.50 -9.29
N ALA A 470 -16.01 28.46 -8.57
CA ALA A 470 -15.63 27.30 -7.75
C ALA A 470 -16.66 27.02 -6.63
N HIS A 471 -17.14 28.07 -5.96
CA HIS A 471 -18.16 27.95 -4.93
C HIS A 471 -19.50 27.45 -5.51
N GLU A 472 -19.89 27.93 -6.70
CA GLU A 472 -21.10 27.47 -7.37
C GLU A 472 -21.01 26.02 -7.86
N ALA A 473 -19.83 25.58 -8.33
CA ALA A 473 -19.57 24.18 -8.67
C ALA A 473 -19.79 23.25 -7.46
N ILE A 474 -19.26 23.62 -6.29
CA ILE A 474 -19.45 22.87 -5.03
C ILE A 474 -20.93 22.84 -4.63
N LYS A 475 -21.65 23.98 -4.74
CA LYS A 475 -23.08 24.05 -4.44
C LYS A 475 -23.94 23.20 -5.37
N ARG A 476 -23.56 23.07 -6.64
CA ARG A 476 -24.24 22.16 -7.58
C ARG A 476 -24.00 20.71 -7.19
N ALA A 477 -22.76 20.34 -6.90
CA ALA A 477 -22.40 19.00 -6.44
C ALA A 477 -23.12 18.62 -5.14
N ALA A 478 -23.28 19.54 -4.18
CA ALA A 478 -24.04 19.33 -2.94
C ALA A 478 -25.53 19.04 -3.17
N LYS A 479 -26.06 19.36 -4.35
CA LYS A 479 -27.42 19.01 -4.79
C LYS A 479 -27.48 17.71 -5.61
N GLY A 480 -26.38 16.95 -5.65
CA GLY A 480 -26.26 15.72 -6.45
C GLY A 480 -26.14 15.95 -7.96
N ILE A 481 -25.81 17.17 -8.39
CA ILE A 481 -25.70 17.50 -9.83
C ILE A 481 -24.28 17.25 -10.31
N ALA A 482 -24.08 16.24 -11.16
CA ALA A 482 -22.83 15.99 -11.87
C ALA A 482 -22.56 17.05 -12.98
N PRO A 483 -21.30 17.24 -13.40
CA PRO A 483 -21.00 17.88 -14.68
C PRO A 483 -21.74 17.19 -15.83
N THR A 484 -22.17 17.97 -16.82
CA THR A 484 -22.93 17.46 -17.97
C THR A 484 -22.06 17.17 -19.19
N ASP A 485 -20.86 17.73 -19.24
CA ASP A 485 -19.95 17.61 -20.39
C ASP A 485 -18.50 17.49 -19.93
N TYR A 486 -17.98 16.26 -20.00
CA TYR A 486 -16.60 15.92 -19.66
C TYR A 486 -15.69 15.92 -20.89
N PHE A 487 -16.26 15.87 -22.09
CA PHE A 487 -15.50 15.58 -23.31
C PHE A 487 -15.17 16.84 -24.11
N THR A 488 -16.06 17.83 -24.19
CA THR A 488 -15.72 19.09 -24.90
C THR A 488 -14.93 20.06 -24.02
N HIS A 489 -15.07 19.94 -22.69
CA HIS A 489 -14.37 20.75 -21.68
C HIS A 489 -13.27 19.96 -20.96
N GLN A 490 -12.54 19.10 -21.67
CA GLN A 490 -11.39 18.39 -21.12
C GLN A 490 -10.38 19.38 -20.53
N GLY A 491 -9.79 19.03 -19.38
CA GLY A 491 -8.87 19.91 -18.66
C GLY A 491 -9.52 21.02 -17.85
N TRP A 492 -10.84 21.26 -17.92
CA TRP A 492 -11.44 22.40 -17.21
C TRP A 492 -11.57 22.14 -15.70
N VAL A 493 -10.97 23.04 -14.90
CA VAL A 493 -10.90 22.90 -13.43
C VAL A 493 -12.26 22.74 -12.75
N LEU A 494 -13.32 23.38 -13.27
CA LEU A 494 -14.65 23.29 -12.67
C LEU A 494 -15.35 21.96 -12.94
N VAL A 495 -15.05 21.28 -14.05
CA VAL A 495 -15.54 19.92 -14.32
C VAL A 495 -14.93 18.97 -13.28
N ALA A 496 -13.62 19.05 -13.09
CA ALA A 496 -12.90 18.21 -12.12
C ALA A 496 -13.35 18.45 -10.68
N LEU A 497 -13.45 19.72 -10.28
CA LEU A 497 -13.91 20.09 -8.93
C LEU A 497 -15.35 19.62 -8.68
N GLN A 498 -16.29 19.94 -9.58
CA GLN A 498 -17.68 19.54 -9.40
C GLN A 498 -17.83 18.02 -9.43
N ASN A 499 -17.07 17.30 -10.27
CA ASN A 499 -17.06 15.84 -10.30
C ASN A 499 -16.63 15.24 -8.95
N ALA A 500 -15.50 15.70 -8.40
CA ALA A 500 -14.99 15.19 -7.14
C ALA A 500 -15.99 15.37 -5.99
N PHE A 501 -16.61 16.56 -5.87
CA PHE A 501 -17.64 16.80 -4.87
C PHE A 501 -18.94 16.04 -5.17
N TRP A 502 -19.29 15.81 -6.44
CA TRP A 502 -20.44 14.98 -6.78
C TRP A 502 -20.24 13.53 -6.34
N CYS A 503 -19.04 12.97 -6.52
CA CYS A 503 -18.70 11.67 -5.96
C CYS A 503 -18.76 11.67 -4.43
N LEU A 504 -18.18 12.70 -3.79
CA LEU A 504 -18.22 12.85 -2.32
C LEU A 504 -19.66 12.95 -1.79
N HIS A 505 -20.60 13.49 -2.55
CA HIS A 505 -22.00 13.64 -2.12
C HIS A 505 -22.64 12.28 -1.81
N SER A 506 -22.51 11.30 -2.72
CA SER A 506 -23.38 10.10 -2.66
C SER A 506 -22.72 8.77 -3.04
N LEU A 507 -21.46 8.75 -3.46
CA LEU A 507 -20.82 7.52 -3.94
C LEU A 507 -19.89 6.92 -2.89
N ASP A 508 -19.71 5.60 -2.96
CA ASP A 508 -18.58 4.93 -2.33
C ASP A 508 -17.31 5.13 -3.15
N PHE A 509 -16.18 4.66 -2.63
CA PHE A 509 -14.88 4.92 -3.25
C PHE A 509 -14.75 4.30 -4.64
N GLU A 510 -15.04 2.99 -4.77
CA GLU A 510 -14.88 2.27 -6.03
C GLU A 510 -15.85 2.80 -7.10
N GLU A 511 -17.14 2.93 -6.77
CA GLU A 511 -18.13 3.40 -7.73
C GLU A 511 -17.91 4.87 -8.10
N GLY A 512 -17.42 5.70 -7.16
CA GLY A 512 -17.03 7.08 -7.44
C GLY A 512 -15.97 7.18 -8.54
N LEU A 513 -14.93 6.36 -8.47
CA LEU A 513 -13.89 6.30 -9.49
C LEU A 513 -14.38 5.68 -10.80
N VAL A 514 -15.10 4.56 -10.74
CA VAL A 514 -15.61 3.88 -11.94
C VAL A 514 -16.57 4.78 -12.72
N GLN A 515 -17.46 5.49 -12.03
CA GLN A 515 -18.36 6.47 -12.65
C GLN A 515 -17.58 7.64 -13.25
N THR A 516 -16.60 8.18 -12.53
CA THR A 516 -15.76 9.27 -13.03
C THR A 516 -15.06 8.88 -14.33
N VAL A 517 -14.36 7.75 -14.33
CA VAL A 517 -13.64 7.23 -15.50
C VAL A 517 -14.60 6.91 -16.65
N GLY A 518 -15.78 6.36 -16.33
CA GLY A 518 -16.82 6.05 -17.32
C GLY A 518 -17.39 7.27 -18.08
N ARG A 519 -17.22 8.50 -17.55
CA ARG A 519 -17.65 9.74 -18.22
C ARG A 519 -16.73 10.14 -19.38
N GLY A 520 -15.53 9.60 -19.46
CA GLY A 520 -14.58 9.89 -20.52
C GLY A 520 -13.97 11.29 -20.46
N GLY A 521 -13.27 11.67 -21.54
CA GLY A 521 -12.52 12.91 -21.62
C GLY A 521 -11.23 12.82 -20.81
N ASP A 522 -11.05 13.75 -19.88
CA ASP A 522 -9.88 13.92 -19.03
C ASP A 522 -9.96 13.00 -17.80
N THR A 523 -9.80 11.69 -18.01
CA THR A 523 -10.22 10.67 -17.04
C THR A 523 -9.24 10.41 -15.90
N ASP A 524 -7.93 10.45 -16.16
CA ASP A 524 -6.89 10.39 -15.12
C ASP A 524 -7.02 11.55 -14.14
N THR A 525 -7.05 12.79 -14.62
CA THR A 525 -7.12 13.95 -13.72
C THR A 525 -8.43 14.00 -12.93
N ASN A 526 -9.57 13.80 -13.59
CA ASN A 526 -10.85 13.80 -12.90
C ASN A 526 -10.92 12.70 -11.83
N ALA A 527 -10.37 11.51 -12.12
CA ALA A 527 -10.35 10.39 -11.18
C ALA A 527 -9.33 10.57 -10.06
N ALA A 528 -8.16 11.15 -10.32
CA ALA A 528 -7.15 11.47 -9.29
C ALA A 528 -7.73 12.43 -8.23
N ILE A 529 -8.38 13.50 -8.69
CA ILE A 529 -9.02 14.51 -7.82
C ILE A 529 -10.20 13.90 -7.04
N ALA A 530 -11.06 13.13 -7.71
CA ALA A 530 -12.17 12.44 -7.03
C ALA A 530 -11.67 11.41 -6.01
N GLY A 531 -10.66 10.61 -6.37
CA GLY A 531 -10.09 9.56 -5.56
C GLY A 531 -9.46 10.10 -4.28
N ALA A 532 -8.67 11.17 -4.38
CA ALA A 532 -8.07 11.78 -3.20
C ALA A 532 -9.12 12.38 -2.24
N LEU A 533 -10.17 13.02 -2.75
CA LEU A 533 -11.25 13.55 -1.90
C LEU A 533 -12.08 12.45 -1.24
N LEU A 534 -12.47 11.42 -1.99
CA LEU A 534 -13.17 10.24 -1.45
C LEU A 534 -12.31 9.53 -0.41
N GLY A 535 -11.03 9.32 -0.72
CA GLY A 535 -10.05 8.68 0.16
C GLY A 535 -9.85 9.45 1.46
N ALA A 536 -9.84 10.78 1.42
CA ALA A 536 -9.79 11.64 2.61
C ALA A 536 -11.01 11.47 3.54
N HIS A 537 -12.16 11.03 3.00
CA HIS A 537 -13.37 10.76 3.77
C HIS A 537 -13.45 9.30 4.26
N CYS A 538 -13.33 8.34 3.34
CA CYS A 538 -13.59 6.93 3.62
C CYS A 538 -12.37 6.19 4.19
N GLY A 539 -11.16 6.69 3.91
CA GLY A 539 -9.91 6.07 4.28
C GLY A 539 -9.55 4.81 3.49
N ARG A 540 -8.28 4.38 3.63
CA ARG A 540 -7.71 3.27 2.84
C ARG A 540 -8.44 1.94 2.99
N GLU A 541 -9.12 1.72 4.11
CA GLU A 541 -9.86 0.48 4.38
C GLU A 541 -11.08 0.29 3.47
N LYS A 542 -11.56 1.36 2.84
CA LYS A 542 -12.65 1.31 1.85
C LYS A 542 -12.14 1.24 0.41
N ILE A 543 -10.83 1.26 0.21
CA ILE A 543 -10.21 1.10 -1.10
C ILE A 543 -10.01 -0.40 -1.38
N PRO A 544 -10.37 -0.90 -2.57
CA PRO A 544 -10.12 -2.28 -2.94
C PRO A 544 -8.64 -2.67 -2.80
N ALA A 545 -8.36 -3.74 -2.06
CA ALA A 545 -7.00 -4.24 -1.88
C ALA A 545 -6.30 -4.54 -3.23
N ARG A 546 -7.07 -5.01 -4.23
CA ARG A 546 -6.58 -5.26 -5.59
C ARG A 546 -6.02 -4.02 -6.28
N TRP A 547 -6.45 -2.82 -5.91
CA TRP A 547 -5.88 -1.56 -6.42
C TRP A 547 -4.67 -1.12 -5.60
N ILE A 548 -4.79 -1.16 -4.26
CA ILE A 548 -3.68 -0.80 -3.36
C ILE A 548 -2.42 -1.60 -3.71
N LEU A 549 -2.56 -2.92 -3.88
CA LEU A 549 -1.41 -3.77 -4.14
C LEU A 549 -0.72 -3.49 -5.48
N GLN A 550 -1.46 -3.07 -6.51
CA GLN A 550 -0.87 -2.69 -7.80
C GLN A 550 -0.05 -1.39 -7.67
N VAL A 551 -0.51 -0.45 -6.84
CA VAL A 551 0.25 0.77 -6.49
C VAL A 551 1.51 0.42 -5.71
N LEU A 552 1.42 -0.41 -4.66
CA LEU A 552 2.58 -0.81 -3.85
C LEU A 552 3.59 -1.68 -4.62
N ALA A 553 3.14 -2.31 -5.71
CA ALA A 553 3.99 -3.08 -6.61
C ALA A 553 4.58 -2.26 -7.76
N CYS A 554 4.13 -1.01 -7.95
CA CYS A 554 4.48 -0.22 -9.10
C CYS A 554 5.90 0.35 -8.98
N ARG A 555 6.83 -0.26 -9.72
CA ARG A 555 8.20 0.23 -9.93
C ARG A 555 8.46 0.28 -11.44
N PRO A 556 8.23 1.44 -12.09
CA PRO A 556 8.40 1.59 -13.53
C PRO A 556 9.88 1.56 -13.93
N LEU A 557 10.42 0.33 -13.95
CA LEU A 557 11.76 -0.04 -14.37
C LEU A 557 11.67 -0.79 -15.71
N ALA A 558 12.65 -0.57 -16.58
CA ALA A 558 12.75 -1.33 -17.83
C ALA A 558 12.93 -2.83 -17.55
N GLU A 559 13.66 -3.17 -16.49
CA GLU A 559 13.88 -4.52 -15.97
C GLU A 559 12.59 -5.24 -15.59
N GLY A 560 11.58 -4.49 -15.14
CA GLY A 560 10.24 -4.97 -14.81
C GLY A 560 9.26 -4.90 -15.98
N GLY A 561 9.74 -4.58 -17.19
CA GLY A 561 8.91 -4.50 -18.39
C GLY A 561 8.17 -3.17 -18.57
N ALA A 562 8.49 -2.12 -17.81
CA ALA A 562 7.85 -0.82 -17.98
C ALA A 562 8.25 -0.16 -19.32
N LEU A 563 7.24 0.20 -20.13
CA LEU A 563 7.46 0.90 -21.40
C LEU A 563 7.75 2.39 -21.22
N ARG A 564 7.38 2.93 -20.06
CA ARG A 564 7.67 4.30 -19.62
C ARG A 564 8.43 4.28 -18.28
N PRO A 565 9.72 3.92 -18.25
CA PRO A 565 10.47 3.95 -17.01
C PRO A 565 10.51 5.35 -16.40
N ARG A 566 10.42 5.43 -15.07
CA ARG A 566 10.48 6.70 -14.34
C ARG A 566 11.56 6.67 -13.27
N PRO A 567 12.20 7.80 -12.95
CA PRO A 567 13.08 7.90 -11.79
C PRO A 567 12.37 7.50 -10.50
N ILE A 568 13.15 6.97 -9.56
CA ILE A 568 12.66 6.35 -8.33
C ILE A 568 11.86 7.33 -7.46
N GLU A 569 12.15 8.63 -7.56
CA GLU A 569 11.49 9.72 -6.84
C GLU A 569 9.99 9.82 -7.14
N TYR A 570 9.56 9.34 -8.31
CA TYR A 570 8.18 9.42 -8.78
C TYR A 570 7.41 8.10 -8.62
N TRP A 571 8.04 7.07 -8.03
CA TRP A 571 7.37 5.81 -7.79
C TRP A 571 6.41 5.93 -6.61
N PRO A 572 5.22 5.31 -6.68
CA PRO A 572 4.23 5.38 -5.61
C PRO A 572 4.36 4.23 -4.59
N ASP A 573 5.38 3.37 -4.68
CA ASP A 573 5.45 2.15 -3.86
C ASP A 573 5.65 2.41 -2.35
N ASP A 574 5.98 3.63 -1.95
CA ASP A 574 6.07 4.10 -0.55
C ASP A 574 4.99 5.15 -0.21
N VAL A 575 3.88 5.21 -0.96
CA VAL A 575 2.82 6.21 -0.78
C VAL A 575 2.18 6.16 0.62
N LEU A 576 2.13 4.98 1.23
CA LEU A 576 1.57 4.77 2.57
C LEU A 576 2.44 5.41 3.65
N GLU A 577 3.76 5.24 3.54
CA GLU A 577 4.76 5.86 4.42
C GLU A 577 4.81 7.37 4.18
N LEU A 578 4.72 7.81 2.92
CA LEU A 578 4.75 9.22 2.57
C LEU A 578 3.54 9.98 3.15
N ALA A 579 2.35 9.36 3.12
CA ALA A 579 1.14 9.92 3.72
C ALA A 579 1.29 10.11 5.25
N GLU A 580 1.91 9.15 5.94
CA GLU A 580 2.19 9.27 7.37
C GLU A 580 3.25 10.32 7.65
N ALA A 581 4.31 10.37 6.85
CA ALA A 581 5.37 11.36 6.99
C ALA A 581 4.79 12.78 6.86
N LEU A 582 3.87 12.99 5.91
CA LEU A 582 3.15 14.25 5.76
C LEU A 582 2.35 14.63 7.00
N LEU A 583 1.59 13.69 7.57
CA LEU A 583 0.83 13.92 8.79
C LEU A 583 1.72 14.29 9.99
N LEU A 584 2.87 13.63 10.11
CA LEU A 584 3.83 13.83 11.21
C LEU A 584 4.76 15.03 11.01
N THR A 585 4.70 15.70 9.85
CA THR A 585 5.57 16.84 9.52
C THR A 585 5.20 18.11 10.30
N ARG A 586 4.04 18.16 10.94
CA ARG A 586 3.55 19.29 11.76
C ARG A 586 3.36 18.86 13.21
#